data_AF-A0A6P1PX40-F1
#
_entry.id   AF-A0A6P1PX40-F1
#
_cell.length_a   1.000
_cell.length_b   1.000
_cell.length_c   1.000
_cell.angle_alpha   90.00
_cell.angle_beta   90.00
_cell.angle_gamma   90.00
#
_symmetry.space_group_name_H-M   'P 1'
#
loop_
_entity.id
_entity.type
_entity.pdbx_description
1 polymer ?
#
loop_
_entity_poly.entity_id
_entity_poly.type
_entity_poly.pdbx_seq_one_letter_code
_entity_poly.pdbx_strand_id
1 'polypeptide(L)'
;MQANTTVENSQCYAKATRQWDDELNNQYRLLLNDQPDSVRQKIRAAQRSWIQYKESYNEAIAACYQQQQGSIWPLVAAETRMNVIRDKAIDLYKLRVSTNLAGEEG
;
A
#
# COMPACT_ATOMS: atom_id res chain seq x y z
N MET A 1 -5.20 -2.43 -32.48
CA MET A 1 -4.73 -2.34 -31.08
C MET A 1 -3.86 -1.11 -30.99
N GLN A 2 -4.41 0.01 -30.51
CA GLN A 2 -3.64 1.24 -30.35
C GLN A 2 -2.75 1.09 -29.11
N ALA A 3 -1.47 1.45 -29.24
CA ALA A 3 -0.53 1.44 -28.13
C ALA A 3 -0.93 2.53 -27.13
N ASN A 4 -1.67 2.14 -26.09
CA ASN A 4 -1.96 3.00 -24.93
C ASN A 4 -0.62 3.41 -24.33
N THR A 5 -0.34 4.69 -24.42
CA THR A 5 1.02 5.23 -24.30
C THR A 5 1.53 5.10 -22.85
N THR A 6 2.86 4.96 -22.68
CA THR A 6 3.54 4.90 -21.37
C THR A 6 3.13 6.06 -20.44
N VAL A 7 2.68 7.19 -21.00
CA VAL A 7 2.21 8.37 -20.27
C VAL A 7 0.78 8.20 -19.73
N GLU A 8 -0.16 7.67 -20.49
CA GLU A 8 -1.53 7.41 -20.00
C GLU A 8 -1.51 6.33 -18.92
N ASN A 9 -0.67 5.30 -19.09
CA ASN A 9 -0.50 4.25 -18.10
C ASN A 9 0.15 4.79 -16.80
N SER A 10 1.08 5.75 -16.89
CA SER A 10 1.69 6.36 -15.69
C SER A 10 0.70 7.22 -14.89
N GLN A 11 -0.21 7.94 -15.57
CA GLN A 11 -1.29 8.68 -14.91
C GLN A 11 -2.30 7.74 -14.23
N CYS A 12 -2.60 6.60 -14.85
CA CYS A 12 -3.45 5.57 -14.25
C CYS A 12 -2.86 5.06 -12.93
N TYR A 13 -1.58 4.67 -12.92
CA TYR A 13 -0.90 4.23 -11.70
C TYR A 13 -0.79 5.33 -10.65
N ALA A 14 -0.55 6.59 -11.03
CA ALA A 14 -0.53 7.70 -10.09
C ALA A 14 -1.91 7.96 -9.44
N LYS A 15 -3.00 7.77 -10.20
CA LYS A 15 -4.36 7.86 -9.66
C LYS A 15 -4.66 6.67 -8.74
N ALA A 16 -4.38 5.45 -9.18
CA ALA A 16 -4.61 4.25 -8.40
C ALA A 16 -3.79 4.24 -7.10
N THR A 17 -2.55 4.70 -7.14
CA THR A 17 -1.70 4.85 -5.94
C THR A 17 -2.34 5.77 -4.90
N ARG A 18 -2.89 6.91 -5.33
CA ARG A 18 -3.61 7.83 -4.43
C ARG A 18 -4.85 7.19 -3.81
N GLN A 19 -5.64 6.48 -4.61
CA GLN A 19 -6.82 5.76 -4.12
C GLN A 19 -6.47 4.67 -3.10
N TRP A 20 -5.36 3.95 -3.31
CA TRP A 20 -4.87 2.96 -2.34
C TRP A 20 -4.32 3.61 -1.07
N ASP A 21 -3.69 4.77 -1.16
CA ASP A 21 -3.24 5.52 0.03
C ASP A 21 -4.43 6.02 0.86
N ASP A 22 -5.46 6.56 0.21
CA ASP A 22 -6.72 6.95 0.86
C ASP A 22 -7.36 5.76 1.58
N GLU A 23 -7.42 4.61 0.92
CA GLU A 23 -7.98 3.38 1.50
C GLU A 23 -7.11 2.83 2.64
N LEU A 24 -5.79 2.86 2.51
CA LEU A 24 -4.88 2.50 3.60
C LEU A 24 -5.14 3.38 4.83
N ASN A 25 -5.25 4.69 4.65
CA ASN A 25 -5.52 5.64 5.72
C ASN A 25 -6.92 5.45 6.32
N ASN A 26 -7.90 5.05 5.52
CA ASN A 26 -9.24 4.69 5.97
C ASN A 26 -9.21 3.43 6.85
N GLN A 27 -8.62 2.34 6.36
CA GLN A 27 -8.52 1.08 7.11
C GLN A 27 -7.70 1.22 8.39
N TYR A 28 -6.63 2.02 8.36
CA TYR A 28 -5.84 2.35 9.54
C TYR A 28 -6.67 3.07 10.62
N ARG A 29 -7.46 4.08 10.24
CA ARG A 29 -8.33 4.81 11.19
C ARG A 29 -9.40 3.89 11.78
N LEU A 30 -10.05 3.07 10.95
CA LEU A 30 -11.07 2.13 11.41
C LEU A 30 -10.47 1.09 12.36
N LEU A 31 -9.33 0.50 12.00
CA LEU A 31 -8.60 -0.43 12.88
C LEU A 31 -8.24 0.20 14.22
N LEU A 32 -7.84 1.47 14.26
CA LEU A 32 -7.53 2.15 15.53
C LEU A 32 -8.76 2.45 16.38
N ASN A 33 -9.93 2.65 15.79
CA ASN A 33 -11.15 3.00 16.53
C ASN A 33 -11.66 1.82 17.35
N ASP A 34 -11.44 0.59 16.88
CA ASP A 34 -11.96 -0.63 17.48
C ASP A 34 -11.05 -1.19 18.60
N GLN A 35 -10.02 -0.44 19.01
CA GLN A 35 -8.92 -0.98 19.84
C GLN A 35 -8.65 -0.15 21.11
N PRO A 36 -8.28 -0.80 22.22
CA PRO A 36 -7.86 -0.11 23.44
C PRO A 36 -6.50 0.56 23.26
N ASP A 37 -6.20 1.57 24.09
CA ASP A 37 -5.02 2.46 23.96
C ASP A 37 -3.70 1.73 23.86
N SER A 38 -3.51 0.68 24.65
CA SER A 38 -2.30 -0.14 24.65
C SER A 38 -2.06 -0.77 23.27
N VAL A 39 -3.11 -1.27 22.62
CA VAL A 39 -3.06 -1.85 21.27
C VAL A 39 -2.89 -0.77 20.21
N ARG A 40 -3.59 0.37 20.34
CA ARG A 40 -3.44 1.53 19.43
C ARG A 40 -1.99 2.00 19.35
N GLN A 41 -1.28 2.03 20.48
CA GLN A 41 0.15 2.40 20.51
C GLN A 41 1.03 1.42 19.72
N LYS A 42 0.77 0.12 19.81
CA LYS A 42 1.50 -0.91 19.05
C LYS A 42 1.22 -0.81 17.55
N ILE A 43 -0.04 -0.61 17.15
CA ILE A 43 -0.42 -0.44 15.74
C ILE A 43 0.24 0.82 15.16
N ARG A 44 0.23 1.94 15.89
CA ARG A 44 0.92 3.18 15.47
C ARG A 44 2.43 2.97 15.29
N ALA A 45 3.07 2.22 16.19
CA ALA A 45 4.49 1.90 16.07
C ALA A 45 4.77 1.06 14.81
N ALA A 46 3.98 0.00 14.59
CA ALA A 46 4.11 -0.85 13.41
C ALA A 46 3.88 -0.07 12.11
N GLN A 47 2.92 0.86 12.08
CA GLN A 47 2.64 1.69 10.92
C GLN A 47 3.81 2.65 10.61
N ARG A 48 4.44 3.26 11.63
CA ARG A 48 5.64 4.08 11.43
C ARG A 48 6.81 3.28 10.88
N SER A 49 7.04 2.07 11.39
CA SER A 49 8.07 1.17 10.85
C SER A 49 7.76 0.76 9.41
N TRP A 50 6.49 0.51 9.08
CA TRP A 50 6.09 0.22 7.71
C TRP A 50 6.34 1.41 6.76
N ILE A 51 6.13 2.66 7.19
CA ILE A 51 6.48 3.84 6.38
C ILE A 51 7.98 3.85 6.06
N GLN A 52 8.83 3.60 7.06
CA GLN A 52 10.28 3.52 6.84
C GLN A 52 10.67 2.40 5.87
N TYR A 53 10.04 1.23 5.99
CA TYR A 53 10.20 0.13 5.04
C TYR A 53 9.74 0.51 3.62
N LYS A 54 8.58 1.17 3.47
CA LYS A 54 8.06 1.60 2.18
C LYS A 54 9.05 2.53 1.47
N GLU A 55 9.62 3.51 2.19
CA GLU A 55 10.59 4.44 1.60
C GLU A 55 11.86 3.71 1.17
N SER A 56 12.46 2.88 2.03
CA SER A 56 13.69 2.14 1.66
C SER A 56 13.43 1.11 0.54
N TYR A 57 12.24 0.51 0.50
CA TYR A 57 11.87 -0.40 -0.57
C TYR A 57 11.60 0.34 -1.89
N ASN A 58 11.05 1.56 -1.86
CA ASN A 58 10.91 2.41 -3.04
C ASN A 58 12.27 2.76 -3.67
N GLU A 59 13.29 2.99 -2.85
CA GLU A 59 14.68 3.18 -3.30
C GLU A 59 15.23 1.91 -3.94
N ALA A 60 15.02 0.74 -3.31
CA ALA A 60 15.43 -0.54 -3.87
C ALA A 60 14.73 -0.85 -5.22
N ILE A 61 13.43 -0.57 -5.33
CA ILE A 61 12.65 -0.66 -6.58
C ILE A 61 13.27 0.24 -7.65
N ALA A 62 13.62 1.47 -7.31
CA ALA A 62 14.25 2.40 -8.25
C ALA A 62 15.61 1.85 -8.72
N ALA A 63 16.47 1.42 -7.81
CA ALA A 63 17.79 0.88 -8.13
C ALA A 63 17.73 -0.40 -8.98
N CYS A 64 16.75 -1.27 -8.74
CA CYS A 64 16.55 -2.51 -9.49
C CYS A 64 16.17 -2.24 -10.95
N TYR A 65 15.22 -1.33 -11.17
CA TYR A 65 14.70 -1.05 -12.51
C TYR A 65 15.52 -0.03 -13.31
N GLN A 66 16.32 0.81 -12.66
CA GLN A 66 17.28 1.71 -13.34
C GLN A 66 18.36 0.96 -14.13
N GLN A 67 18.69 -0.27 -13.73
CA GLN A 67 19.70 -1.10 -14.40
C GLN A 67 19.19 -1.73 -15.71
N GLN A 68 17.89 -1.65 -15.97
CA GLN A 68 17.26 -2.36 -17.07
C GLN A 68 17.16 -1.50 -18.32
N GLN A 69 17.27 -2.13 -19.50
CA GLN A 69 17.13 -1.45 -20.79
C GLN A 69 15.67 -1.48 -21.27
N GLY A 70 15.23 -0.39 -21.91
CA GLY A 70 13.90 -0.27 -22.50
C GLY A 70 12.97 0.66 -21.72
N SER A 71 11.91 1.11 -22.38
CA SER A 71 11.01 2.16 -21.87
C SER A 71 9.87 1.66 -20.97
N ILE A 72 9.77 0.34 -20.74
CA ILE A 72 8.69 -0.26 -19.94
C ILE A 72 8.95 -0.22 -18.44
N TRP A 73 10.22 -0.20 -18.02
CA TRP A 73 10.62 -0.34 -16.61
C TRP A 73 10.12 0.77 -15.67
N PRO A 74 9.99 2.04 -16.09
CA PRO A 74 9.34 3.06 -15.27
C PRO A 74 7.89 2.71 -14.94
N LEU A 75 7.18 2.04 -15.85
CA LEU A 75 5.80 1.62 -15.64
C LEU A 75 5.72 0.47 -14.64
N VAL A 76 6.60 -0.54 -14.79
CA VAL A 76 6.72 -1.65 -13.85
C VAL A 76 7.07 -1.13 -12.44
N ALA A 77 7.99 -0.17 -12.35
CA ALA A 77 8.33 0.47 -11.08
C ALA A 77 7.13 1.19 -10.45
N ALA A 78 6.30 1.88 -11.24
CA ALA A 78 5.10 2.55 -10.74
C ALA A 78 4.05 1.54 -10.21
N GLU A 79 3.82 0.46 -10.94
CA GLU A 79 2.93 -0.63 -10.51
C GLU A 79 3.43 -1.28 -9.21
N THR A 80 4.72 -1.62 -9.13
CA THR A 80 5.30 -2.25 -7.94
C THR A 80 5.15 -1.35 -6.71
N ARG A 81 5.39 -0.03 -6.84
CA ARG A 81 5.19 0.92 -5.73
C ARG A 81 3.72 1.02 -5.30
N MET A 82 2.80 1.04 -6.25
CA MET A 82 1.37 1.02 -5.96
C MET A 82 0.98 -0.25 -5.17
N ASN A 83 1.49 -1.41 -5.59
CA ASN A 83 1.17 -2.69 -4.94
C ASN A 83 1.60 -2.72 -3.47
N VAL A 84 2.74 -2.11 -3.11
CA VAL A 84 3.19 -1.98 -1.70
C VAL A 84 2.14 -1.29 -0.83
N ILE A 85 1.49 -0.25 -1.35
CA ILE A 85 0.46 0.52 -0.63
C ILE A 85 -0.85 -0.28 -0.60
N ARG A 86 -1.26 -0.86 -1.73
CA ARG A 86 -2.45 -1.72 -1.82
C ARG A 86 -2.39 -2.85 -0.81
N ASP A 87 -1.29 -3.60 -0.81
CA ASP A 87 -1.15 -4.82 -0.01
C ASP A 87 -1.21 -4.46 1.48
N LYS A 88 -0.63 -3.32 1.88
CA LYS A 88 -0.79 -2.80 3.24
C LYS A 88 -2.23 -2.44 3.60
N ALA A 89 -2.97 -1.80 2.69
CA ALA A 89 -4.39 -1.49 2.91
C ALA A 89 -5.20 -2.78 3.15
N ILE A 90 -4.97 -3.81 2.33
CA ILE A 90 -5.60 -5.13 2.46
C ILE A 90 -5.23 -5.80 3.79
N ASP A 91 -3.96 -5.73 4.22
CA ASP A 91 -3.52 -6.29 5.49
C ASP A 91 -4.18 -5.62 6.69
N LEU A 92 -4.31 -4.29 6.67
CA LEU A 92 -5.01 -3.54 7.72
C LEU A 92 -6.50 -3.89 7.76
N TYR A 93 -7.14 -4.03 6.60
CA TYR A 93 -8.52 -4.50 6.51
C TYR A 93 -8.68 -5.90 7.12
N LYS A 94 -7.84 -6.86 6.70
CA LYS A 94 -7.86 -8.24 7.20
C LYS A 94 -7.67 -8.29 8.70
N LEU A 95 -6.71 -7.54 9.24
CA LEU A 95 -6.47 -7.46 10.67
C LEU A 95 -7.70 -6.92 11.41
N ARG A 96 -8.33 -5.85 10.90
CA ARG A 96 -9.55 -5.29 11.49
C ARG A 96 -10.70 -6.28 11.49
N VAL A 97 -10.97 -6.97 10.37
CA VAL A 97 -12.13 -7.86 10.29
C VAL A 97 -11.90 -9.21 10.96
N SER A 98 -10.64 -9.63 11.15
CA SER A 98 -10.33 -10.89 11.85
C SER A 98 -10.83 -10.92 13.30
N THR A 99 -10.94 -9.76 13.96
CA THR A 99 -11.49 -9.66 15.31
C THR A 99 -13.01 -9.64 15.32
N ASN A 100 -13.65 -9.15 14.25
CA ASN A 100 -15.11 -9.16 14.12
C ASN A 100 -15.65 -10.59 13.93
N LEU A 101 -14.94 -11.41 13.13
CA LEU A 101 -15.31 -12.81 12.91
C LEU A 101 -15.21 -13.66 14.20
N ALA A 102 -14.33 -13.30 15.13
CA ALA A 102 -14.23 -13.96 16.43
C ALA A 102 -15.35 -13.58 17.42
N GLY A 103 -16.12 -12.53 17.11
CA GLY A 103 -17.22 -12.04 17.95
C GLY A 103 -18.62 -12.53 17.55
N GLU A 104 -18.74 -13.33 16.48
CA GLU A 104 -20.02 -13.87 15.98
C GLU A 104 -20.37 -15.25 16.57
N GLU A 105 -19.57 -15.79 17.48
CA GLU A 105 -19.94 -16.96 18.29
C GLU A 105 -20.70 -16.52 19.56
N GLY A 106 -22.01 -16.29 19.41
CA GLY A 106 -22.92 -15.95 20.51
C GLY A 106 -24.32 -16.52 20.30
#